data_AF-A0A2N3APW5-F1
#
_entry.id   AF-A0A2N3APW5-F1
#
_cell.length_a   1.000
_cell.length_b   1.000
_cell.length_c   1.000
_cell.angle_alpha   90.00
_cell.angle_beta   90.00
_cell.angle_gamma   90.00
#
_symmetry.space_group_name_H-M   'P 1'
#
loop_
_entity.id
_entity.type
_entity.pdbx_description
1 polymer ?
#
loop_
_entity_poly.entity_id
_entity_poly.type
_entity_poly.pdbx_seq_one_letter_code
_entity_poly.pdbx_strand_id
1 'polypeptide(L)'
;MEIKTITICERLIDEKRFITALKGEEKLYGRPNKVSKFAEEVCQDADLILLPLPAFAHEPTISQIAPFLKEEAIIGTIPARSGFEYSTLKILKEANREKVKIFGLQTLPWACRTREYASKVEILGEKELVGLAAFPPDTTFELSSFLTHLLNLNIVPLPNMLTLSLANIGQIVHPGIMYGLFKDNETKRYKKEEIPLFYQGVTKEIAQILEEMSKEILILTEELKKRYEDIDLTNVLSLKEWLITSYKNSIEDKSTLETCFVTNCAYQGLCAPMREVENGCFLPDFQLRCL
;
A
#
# COMPACT_ATOMS: atom_id res chain seq x y z
N MET A 1 -2.97 24.28 -6.47
CA MET A 1 -1.73 23.73 -5.89
C MET A 1 -0.85 23.06 -6.96
N GLU A 2 -1.43 22.46 -8.01
CA GLU A 2 -0.71 21.69 -9.06
C GLU A 2 0.26 22.48 -9.95
N ILE A 3 -0.03 23.74 -10.29
CA ILE A 3 0.85 24.50 -11.22
C ILE A 3 2.23 24.75 -10.61
N LYS A 4 2.32 25.05 -9.30
CA LYS A 4 3.60 25.28 -8.62
C LYS A 4 4.44 24.00 -8.50
N THR A 5 3.79 22.84 -8.41
CA THR A 5 4.43 21.53 -8.28
C THR A 5 5.21 21.16 -9.54
N ILE A 6 4.59 21.33 -10.71
CA ILE A 6 5.20 20.97 -11.99
C ILE A 6 6.43 21.84 -12.24
N THR A 7 6.32 23.14 -11.99
CA THR A 7 7.43 24.09 -12.15
C THR A 7 8.65 23.75 -11.29
N ILE A 8 8.47 23.21 -10.08
CA ILE A 8 9.61 22.79 -9.24
C ILE A 8 10.30 21.55 -9.84
N CYS A 9 9.52 20.60 -10.34
CA CYS A 9 10.07 19.39 -10.95
C CYS A 9 10.71 19.66 -12.32
N GLU A 10 10.16 20.57 -13.13
CA GLU A 10 10.77 21.04 -14.39
C GLU A 10 12.16 21.63 -14.14
N ARG A 11 12.32 22.42 -13.06
CA ARG A 11 13.64 22.93 -12.65
C ARG A 11 14.65 21.84 -12.34
N LEU A 12 14.23 20.64 -11.91
CA LEU A 12 15.17 19.53 -11.72
C LEU A 12 15.80 19.11 -13.05
N ILE A 13 15.02 19.16 -14.12
CA ILE A 13 15.44 18.81 -15.48
C ILE A 13 16.32 19.92 -16.04
N ASP A 14 15.81 21.15 -16.04
CA ASP A 14 16.44 22.31 -16.68
C ASP A 14 17.78 22.68 -16.02
N GLU A 15 17.82 22.65 -14.68
CA GLU A 15 19.01 23.00 -13.91
C GLU A 15 19.93 21.79 -13.67
N LYS A 16 19.66 20.63 -14.28
CA LYS A 16 20.41 19.37 -14.11
C LYS A 16 20.58 18.96 -12.64
N ARG A 17 19.55 19.16 -11.82
CA ARG A 17 19.53 18.75 -10.42
C ARG A 17 19.06 17.29 -10.29
N PHE A 18 19.24 16.73 -9.09
CA PHE A 18 18.84 15.36 -8.78
C PHE A 18 17.86 15.36 -7.60
N ILE A 19 16.89 14.45 -7.64
CA ILE A 19 16.21 13.98 -6.45
C ILE A 19 17.21 13.09 -5.70
N THR A 20 17.43 13.41 -4.43
CA THR A 20 18.30 12.63 -3.55
C THR A 20 17.45 11.75 -2.65
N ALA A 21 17.69 10.45 -2.65
CA ALA A 21 17.15 9.53 -1.65
C ALA A 21 18.24 9.18 -0.63
N LEU A 22 17.96 9.41 0.65
CA LEU A 22 18.83 9.01 1.75
C LEU A 22 18.41 7.63 2.27
N LYS A 23 19.34 6.69 2.40
CA LYS A 23 19.13 5.37 3.01
C LYS A 23 20.24 5.15 4.04
N GLY A 24 20.00 5.56 5.28
CA GLY A 24 21.06 5.64 6.30
C GLY A 24 22.16 6.61 5.85
N GLU A 25 23.39 6.10 5.72
CA GLU A 25 24.54 6.88 5.21
C GLU A 25 24.62 6.90 3.68
N GLU A 26 23.90 6.00 3.00
CA GLU A 26 23.89 5.90 1.54
C GLU A 26 23.05 7.02 0.92
N LYS A 27 23.52 7.53 -0.23
CA LYS A 27 22.80 8.52 -1.05
C LYS A 27 22.60 7.98 -2.46
N LEU A 28 21.35 7.86 -2.85
CA LEU A 28 20.94 7.54 -4.21
C LEU A 28 20.51 8.83 -4.92
N TYR A 29 20.77 8.92 -6.21
CA TYR A 29 20.43 10.08 -7.04
C TYR A 29 19.60 9.64 -8.23
N GLY A 30 18.48 10.32 -8.45
CA GLY A 30 17.62 10.11 -9.61
C GLY A 30 17.26 11.44 -10.25
N ARG A 31 17.08 11.45 -11.57
CA ARG A 31 16.61 12.64 -12.29
C ARG A 31 15.56 12.23 -13.31
N PRO A 32 14.36 12.83 -13.29
CA PRO A 32 13.37 12.57 -14.33
C PRO A 32 13.87 13.10 -15.69
N ASN A 33 13.52 12.39 -16.76
CA ASN A 33 13.74 12.86 -18.12
C ASN A 33 12.69 13.89 -18.55
N LYS A 34 11.46 13.74 -18.06
CA LYS A 34 10.30 14.59 -18.34
C LYS A 34 9.35 14.59 -17.13
N VAL A 35 8.68 15.71 -16.88
CA VAL A 35 7.63 15.82 -15.89
C VAL A 35 6.48 16.60 -16.52
N SER A 36 5.26 16.08 -16.40
CA SER A 36 4.07 16.71 -16.97
C SER A 36 2.84 16.40 -16.12
N LYS A 37 1.81 17.24 -16.26
CA LYS A 37 0.44 16.96 -15.82
C LYS A 37 -0.44 16.34 -16.92
N PHE A 38 0.08 16.24 -18.13
CA PHE A 38 -0.64 15.71 -19.29
C PHE A 38 -0.13 14.31 -19.60
N ALA A 39 -1.02 13.32 -19.50
CA ALA A 39 -0.68 11.92 -19.75
C ALA A 39 -0.09 11.69 -21.16
N GLU A 40 -0.65 12.37 -22.17
CA GLU A 40 -0.18 12.32 -23.55
C GLU A 40 1.32 12.57 -23.68
N GLU A 41 1.86 13.49 -22.89
CA GLU A 41 3.25 13.90 -22.99
C GLU A 41 4.24 12.87 -22.42
N VAL A 42 3.79 11.95 -21.57
CA VAL A 42 4.68 11.06 -20.79
C VAL A 42 4.36 9.58 -20.93
N CYS A 43 3.14 9.22 -21.35
CA CYS A 43 2.71 7.82 -21.41
C CYS A 43 2.97 7.14 -22.76
N GLN A 44 3.08 7.89 -23.87
CA GLN A 44 3.23 7.32 -25.22
C GLN A 44 4.50 6.47 -25.37
N ASP A 45 5.57 6.84 -24.68
CA ASP A 45 6.87 6.15 -24.76
C ASP A 45 7.08 5.12 -23.64
N ALA A 46 6.14 5.00 -22.69
CA ALA A 46 6.31 4.17 -21.51
C ALA A 46 5.98 2.68 -21.76
N ASP A 47 6.95 1.80 -21.52
CA ASP A 47 6.74 0.34 -21.51
C ASP A 47 6.24 -0.15 -20.14
N LEU A 48 6.63 0.54 -19.07
CA LEU A 48 6.25 0.27 -17.68
C LEU A 48 5.76 1.55 -17.02
N ILE A 49 4.56 1.49 -16.44
CA ILE A 49 3.95 2.57 -15.67
C ILE A 49 3.79 2.10 -14.22
N LEU A 50 4.44 2.80 -13.29
CA LEU A 50 4.33 2.55 -11.84
C LEU A 50 3.44 3.61 -11.20
N LEU A 51 2.44 3.18 -10.45
CA LEU A 51 1.46 4.02 -9.76
C LEU A 51 1.63 3.89 -8.24
N PRO A 52 2.59 4.60 -7.62
CA PRO A 52 2.73 4.67 -6.17
C PRO A 52 1.68 5.62 -5.58
N LEU A 53 0.41 5.29 -5.77
CA LEU A 53 -0.74 6.13 -5.48
C LEU A 53 -1.66 5.48 -4.45
N PRO A 54 -2.38 6.28 -3.64
CA PRO A 54 -3.46 5.76 -2.81
C PRO A 54 -4.60 5.20 -3.69
N ALA A 55 -5.33 4.21 -3.17
CA ALA A 55 -6.31 3.44 -3.95
C ALA A 55 -7.39 4.30 -4.62
N PHE A 56 -7.90 5.34 -3.94
CA PHE A 56 -8.91 6.25 -4.53
C PHE A 56 -8.41 6.98 -5.80
N ALA A 57 -7.09 7.08 -5.98
CA ALA A 57 -6.49 7.74 -7.12
C ALA A 57 -6.19 6.79 -8.28
N HIS A 58 -6.30 5.47 -8.11
CA HIS A 58 -6.00 4.50 -9.17
C HIS A 58 -6.92 4.68 -10.38
N GLU A 59 -8.23 4.55 -10.18
CA GLU A 59 -9.25 4.68 -11.23
C GLU A 59 -9.14 6.00 -12.00
N PRO A 60 -9.22 7.19 -11.37
CA PRO A 60 -9.14 8.45 -12.12
C PRO A 60 -7.79 8.65 -12.82
N THR A 61 -6.69 8.10 -12.29
CA THR A 61 -5.38 8.18 -12.96
C THR A 61 -5.33 7.25 -14.18
N ILE A 62 -5.81 6.02 -14.03
CA ILE A 62 -5.81 5.03 -15.13
C ILE A 62 -6.71 5.50 -16.27
N SER A 63 -7.90 6.03 -15.97
CA SER A 63 -8.77 6.62 -16.99
C SER A 63 -8.10 7.75 -17.78
N GLN A 64 -7.24 8.55 -17.14
CA GLN A 64 -6.51 9.63 -17.82
C GLN A 64 -5.38 9.13 -18.70
N ILE A 65 -4.65 8.09 -18.30
CA ILE A 65 -3.51 7.58 -19.06
C ILE A 65 -3.90 6.56 -20.13
N ALA A 66 -5.03 5.85 -19.95
CA ALA A 66 -5.43 4.72 -20.80
C ALA A 66 -5.40 5.01 -22.31
N PRO A 67 -5.89 6.18 -22.80
CA PRO A 67 -5.87 6.49 -24.23
C PRO A 67 -4.46 6.57 -24.85
N PHE A 68 -3.43 6.82 -24.02
CA PHE A 68 -2.06 7.10 -24.46
C PHE A 68 -1.09 5.94 -24.20
N LEU A 69 -1.58 4.81 -23.68
CA LEU A 69 -0.76 3.63 -23.43
C LEU A 69 -0.32 2.97 -24.75
N LYS A 70 0.89 2.42 -24.76
CA LYS A 70 1.29 1.44 -25.77
C LYS A 70 0.41 0.19 -25.68
N GLU A 71 0.25 -0.50 -26.80
CA GLU A 71 -0.59 -1.70 -26.94
C GLU A 71 -0.25 -2.78 -25.88
N GLU A 72 1.04 -3.03 -25.65
CA GLU A 72 1.53 -4.06 -24.73
C GLU A 72 2.25 -3.45 -23.51
N ALA A 73 1.85 -2.25 -23.09
CA ALA A 73 2.39 -1.63 -21.89
C ALA A 73 2.11 -2.49 -20.63
N ILE A 74 2.92 -2.27 -19.59
CA ILE A 74 2.72 -2.84 -18.27
C ILE A 74 2.33 -1.73 -17.30
N ILE A 75 1.24 -1.90 -16.55
CA ILE A 75 0.82 -0.96 -15.50
C ILE A 75 0.83 -1.66 -14.16
N GLY A 76 1.44 -1.05 -13.14
CA GLY A 76 1.37 -1.59 -11.79
C GLY A 76 1.14 -0.57 -10.71
N THR A 77 0.39 -0.99 -9.69
CA THR A 77 0.10 -0.17 -8.50
C THR A 77 0.92 -0.61 -7.30
N ILE A 78 1.35 0.39 -6.53
CA ILE A 78 2.22 0.22 -5.37
C ILE A 78 1.65 1.03 -4.20
N PRO A 79 0.76 0.45 -3.36
CA PRO A 79 0.14 -0.88 -3.45
C PRO A 79 -1.16 -0.89 -4.27
N ALA A 80 -1.64 -2.08 -4.64
CA ALA A 80 -2.90 -2.27 -5.38
C ALA A 80 -4.17 -2.12 -4.55
N ARG A 81 -4.18 -2.65 -3.32
CA ARG A 81 -5.41 -2.80 -2.50
C ARG A 81 -6.49 -3.62 -3.23
N SER A 82 -7.67 -3.71 -2.64
CA SER A 82 -8.74 -4.59 -3.10
C SER A 82 -9.46 -4.05 -4.33
N GLY A 83 -9.68 -4.92 -5.32
CA GLY A 83 -10.48 -4.66 -6.51
C GLY A 83 -9.81 -3.82 -7.60
N PHE A 84 -8.50 -3.60 -7.51
CA PHE A 84 -7.72 -2.85 -8.51
C PHE A 84 -7.87 -3.42 -9.92
N GLU A 85 -7.86 -4.74 -10.06
CA GLU A 85 -8.02 -5.43 -11.33
C GLU A 85 -9.38 -5.15 -11.97
N TYR A 86 -10.46 -5.05 -11.19
CA TYR A 86 -11.81 -4.89 -11.73
C TYR A 86 -12.02 -3.53 -12.37
N SER A 87 -11.60 -2.45 -11.68
CA SER A 87 -11.69 -1.10 -12.22
C SER A 87 -10.75 -0.92 -13.42
N THR A 88 -9.51 -1.42 -13.30
CA THR A 88 -8.49 -1.26 -14.33
C THR A 88 -8.85 -2.00 -15.62
N LEU A 89 -9.25 -3.27 -15.54
CA LEU A 89 -9.61 -4.05 -16.73
C LEU A 89 -10.82 -3.46 -17.46
N LYS A 90 -11.79 -2.90 -16.72
CA LYS A 90 -12.92 -2.18 -17.32
C LYS A 90 -12.43 -0.97 -18.11
N ILE A 91 -11.59 -0.11 -17.52
CA ILE A 91 -11.06 1.10 -18.17
C ILE A 91 -10.23 0.74 -19.40
N LEU A 92 -9.37 -0.27 -19.31
CA LEU A 92 -8.52 -0.72 -20.43
C LEU A 92 -9.37 -1.22 -21.59
N LYS A 93 -10.44 -1.97 -21.31
CA LYS A 93 -11.39 -2.40 -22.34
C LYS A 93 -12.09 -1.22 -23.01
N GLU A 94 -12.58 -0.26 -22.23
CA GLU A 94 -13.23 0.95 -22.75
C GLU A 94 -12.28 1.80 -23.63
N ALA A 95 -10.97 1.74 -23.36
CA ALA A 95 -9.94 2.43 -24.13
C ALA A 95 -9.36 1.61 -25.30
N ASN A 96 -9.84 0.39 -25.57
CA ASN A 96 -9.24 -0.56 -26.53
C ASN A 96 -7.75 -0.82 -26.23
N ARG A 97 -7.46 -1.21 -24.99
CA ARG A 97 -6.12 -1.50 -24.45
C ARG A 97 -6.07 -2.84 -23.71
N GLU A 98 -6.81 -3.82 -24.18
CA GLU A 98 -6.95 -5.14 -23.53
C GLU A 98 -5.65 -5.96 -23.49
N LYS A 99 -4.64 -5.61 -24.29
CA LYS A 99 -3.32 -6.27 -24.29
C LYS A 99 -2.36 -5.71 -23.23
N VAL A 100 -2.73 -4.63 -22.54
CA VAL A 100 -1.95 -4.08 -21.44
C VAL A 100 -1.95 -5.07 -20.28
N LYS A 101 -0.76 -5.43 -19.81
CA LYS A 101 -0.58 -6.28 -18.62
C LYS A 101 -0.69 -5.42 -17.38
N ILE A 102 -1.33 -5.95 -16.33
CA ILE A 102 -1.44 -5.24 -15.05
C ILE A 102 -0.82 -6.05 -13.93
N PHE A 103 -0.26 -5.37 -12.93
CA PHE A 103 0.17 -6.01 -11.69
C PHE A 103 -0.14 -5.16 -10.46
N GLY A 104 -0.14 -5.80 -9.30
CA GLY A 104 -0.32 -5.15 -8.03
C GLY A 104 0.71 -5.62 -7.02
N LEU A 105 1.37 -4.69 -6.33
CA LEU A 105 2.10 -5.03 -5.12
C LEU A 105 1.15 -5.06 -3.92
N GLN A 106 1.33 -6.06 -3.05
CA GLN A 106 0.54 -6.21 -1.83
C GLN A 106 0.72 -5.01 -0.88
N THR A 107 1.89 -4.39 -0.89
CA THR A 107 2.26 -3.30 0.02
C THR A 107 3.31 -2.38 -0.60
N LEU A 108 3.55 -1.22 0.02
CA LEU A 108 4.63 -0.33 -0.38
C LEU A 108 5.98 -0.96 0.06
N PRO A 109 6.97 -1.13 -0.83
CA PRO A 109 8.24 -1.77 -0.49
C PRO A 109 9.09 -1.00 0.50
N TRP A 110 8.97 0.34 0.51
CA TRP A 110 9.76 1.22 1.34
C TRP A 110 8.89 1.99 2.34
N ALA A 111 9.36 2.08 3.58
CA ALA A 111 8.93 3.13 4.49
C ALA A 111 9.75 4.38 4.17
N CYS A 112 9.13 5.40 3.59
CA CYS A 112 9.85 6.61 3.20
C CYS A 112 9.08 7.88 3.57
N ARG A 113 9.83 8.98 3.70
CA ARG A 113 9.27 10.29 4.02
C ARG A 113 9.92 11.37 3.17
N THR A 114 9.09 12.19 2.54
CA THR A 114 9.56 13.41 1.89
C THR A 114 10.19 14.33 2.94
N ARG A 115 11.45 14.73 2.71
CA ARG A 115 12.16 15.71 3.54
C ARG A 115 12.12 17.09 2.92
N GLU A 116 12.26 17.13 1.60
CA GLU A 116 12.13 18.34 0.81
C GLU A 116 11.37 18.00 -0.46
N TYR A 117 10.28 18.73 -0.69
CA TYR A 117 9.41 18.48 -1.83
C TYR A 117 10.20 18.57 -3.15
N ALA A 118 10.04 17.55 -4.00
CA ALA A 118 10.71 17.45 -5.30
C ALA A 118 12.26 17.54 -5.25
N SER A 119 12.90 17.32 -4.09
CA SER A 119 14.36 17.34 -4.01
C SER A 119 14.94 16.24 -3.13
N LYS A 120 14.26 15.88 -2.04
CA LYS A 120 14.84 14.99 -1.04
C LYS A 120 13.80 14.07 -0.40
N VAL A 121 14.08 12.78 -0.43
CA VAL A 121 13.32 11.74 0.29
C VAL A 121 14.27 10.98 1.22
N GLU A 122 13.75 10.50 2.33
CA GLU A 122 14.46 9.58 3.22
C GLU A 122 13.75 8.23 3.23
N ILE A 123 14.50 7.17 2.98
CA ILE A 123 14.09 5.78 3.09
C ILE A 123 14.46 5.34 4.51
N LEU A 124 13.44 5.17 5.35
CA LEU A 124 13.53 4.78 6.75
C LEU A 124 13.68 3.27 6.91
N GLY A 125 13.18 2.51 5.94
CA GLY A 125 13.25 1.06 5.94
C GLY A 125 12.75 0.47 4.62
N GLU A 126 13.10 -0.79 4.41
CA GLU A 126 12.75 -1.59 3.24
C GLU A 126 12.17 -2.92 3.74
N LYS A 127 11.12 -3.41 3.10
CA LYS A 127 10.52 -4.71 3.44
C LYS A 127 11.39 -5.85 2.91
N GLU A 128 11.59 -6.88 3.74
CA GLU A 128 12.35 -8.09 3.37
C GLU A 128 11.74 -8.85 2.18
N LEU A 129 10.41 -8.74 1.99
CA LEU A 129 9.66 -9.43 0.94
C LEU A 129 8.36 -8.67 0.64
N VAL A 130 7.99 -8.60 -0.64
CA VAL A 130 6.73 -8.02 -1.11
C VAL A 130 6.05 -8.97 -2.10
N GLY A 131 4.79 -9.32 -1.86
CA GLY A 131 4.01 -10.13 -2.80
C GLY A 131 3.53 -9.33 -4.01
N LEU A 132 3.55 -9.95 -5.19
CA LEU A 132 3.02 -9.41 -6.44
C LEU A 132 2.03 -10.39 -7.07
N ALA A 133 0.89 -9.91 -7.53
CA ALA A 133 0.06 -10.66 -8.47
C ALA A 133 -0.10 -9.86 -9.77
N ALA A 134 -0.35 -10.56 -10.87
CA ALA A 134 -0.56 -9.95 -12.17
C ALA A 134 -1.83 -10.47 -12.88
N PHE A 135 -2.23 -9.73 -13.90
CA PHE A 135 -3.21 -10.15 -14.88
C PHE A 135 -2.71 -9.81 -16.29
N PRO A 136 -2.69 -10.76 -17.24
CA PRO A 136 -3.08 -12.17 -17.09
C PRO A 136 -2.22 -12.96 -16.07
N PRO A 137 -2.77 -13.97 -15.35
CA PRO A 137 -2.08 -14.61 -14.22
C PRO A 137 -0.76 -15.32 -14.58
N ASP A 138 -0.64 -15.84 -15.79
CA ASP A 138 0.55 -16.49 -16.34
C ASP A 138 1.76 -15.54 -16.45
N THR A 139 1.54 -14.23 -16.45
CA THR A 139 2.60 -13.22 -16.47
C THR A 139 3.21 -12.94 -15.09
N THR A 140 2.62 -13.47 -14.01
CA THR A 140 2.99 -13.13 -12.63
C THR A 140 4.45 -13.46 -12.31
N PHE A 141 4.93 -14.63 -12.73
CA PHE A 141 6.31 -15.06 -12.45
C PHE A 141 7.33 -14.21 -13.20
N GLU A 142 7.08 -13.96 -14.50
CA GLU A 142 7.92 -13.11 -15.35
C GLU A 142 8.02 -11.69 -14.76
N LEU A 143 6.88 -11.08 -14.42
CA LEU A 143 6.84 -9.73 -13.87
C LEU A 143 7.47 -9.63 -12.48
N SER A 144 7.27 -10.63 -11.62
CA SER A 144 7.90 -10.65 -10.29
C SER A 144 9.43 -10.69 -10.40
N SER A 145 9.96 -11.53 -11.30
CA SER A 145 11.40 -11.62 -11.57
C SER A 145 11.95 -10.32 -12.17
N PHE A 146 11.27 -9.79 -13.19
CA PHE A 146 11.66 -8.53 -13.83
C PHE A 146 11.71 -7.37 -12.83
N LEU A 147 10.68 -7.20 -12.00
CA LEU A 147 10.60 -6.13 -11.02
C LEU A 147 11.55 -6.32 -9.83
N THR A 148 11.83 -7.57 -9.45
CA THR A 148 12.88 -7.90 -8.45
C THR A 148 14.22 -7.31 -8.89
N HIS A 149 14.61 -7.57 -10.14
CA HIS A 149 15.85 -7.04 -10.70
C HIS A 149 15.80 -5.53 -10.92
N LEU A 150 14.70 -5.01 -11.47
CA LEU A 150 14.56 -3.59 -11.80
C LEU A 150 14.61 -2.69 -10.55
N LEU A 151 13.93 -3.11 -9.48
CA LEU A 151 13.77 -2.31 -8.26
C LEU A 151 14.78 -2.69 -7.16
N ASN A 152 15.57 -3.74 -7.38
CA ASN A 152 16.45 -4.35 -6.37
C ASN A 152 15.68 -4.66 -5.07
N LEU A 153 14.56 -5.36 -5.22
CA LEU A 153 13.65 -5.75 -4.14
C LEU A 153 13.42 -7.27 -4.19
N ASN A 154 13.13 -7.89 -3.05
CA ASN A 154 12.66 -9.26 -3.03
C ASN A 154 11.14 -9.31 -3.30
N ILE A 155 10.76 -9.51 -4.56
CA ILE A 155 9.35 -9.60 -4.98
C ILE A 155 8.99 -11.05 -5.27
N VAL A 156 7.98 -11.57 -4.58
CA VAL A 156 7.52 -12.95 -4.74
C VAL A 156 6.17 -13.01 -5.44
N PRO A 157 5.95 -14.00 -6.32
CA PRO A 157 4.67 -14.17 -6.99
C PRO A 157 3.61 -14.64 -5.98
N LEU A 158 2.43 -14.05 -6.08
CA LEU A 158 1.19 -14.47 -5.44
C LEU A 158 0.28 -15.11 -6.50
N PRO A 159 -0.65 -16.00 -6.12
CA PRO A 159 -1.32 -16.85 -7.11
C PRO A 159 -2.20 -16.09 -8.10
N ASN A 160 -2.86 -15.01 -7.67
CA ASN A 160 -3.76 -14.22 -8.50
C ASN A 160 -4.12 -12.87 -7.84
N MET A 161 -4.73 -11.98 -8.62
CA MET A 161 -5.17 -10.66 -8.15
C MET A 161 -6.23 -10.75 -7.03
N LEU A 162 -7.10 -11.77 -7.05
CA LEU A 162 -8.09 -11.97 -5.98
C LEU A 162 -7.43 -12.20 -4.62
N THR A 163 -6.27 -12.85 -4.60
CA THR A 163 -5.45 -13.00 -3.39
C THR A 163 -5.07 -11.63 -2.81
N LEU A 164 -4.67 -10.66 -3.64
CA LEU A 164 -4.38 -9.28 -3.17
C LEU A 164 -5.62 -8.63 -2.55
N SER A 165 -6.78 -8.86 -3.17
CA SER A 165 -8.06 -8.29 -2.72
C SER A 165 -8.51 -8.83 -1.37
N LEU A 166 -8.42 -10.15 -1.17
CA LEU A 166 -8.82 -10.80 0.08
C LEU A 166 -7.76 -10.63 1.18
N ALA A 167 -6.47 -10.67 0.84
CA ALA A 167 -5.36 -10.53 1.78
C ALA A 167 -4.97 -9.06 2.08
N ASN A 168 -5.85 -8.10 1.80
CA ASN A 168 -5.63 -6.69 2.14
C ASN A 168 -5.81 -6.45 3.65
N ILE A 169 -4.77 -6.71 4.43
CA ILE A 169 -4.79 -6.62 5.89
C ILE A 169 -5.19 -5.23 6.42
N GLY A 170 -4.92 -4.17 5.64
CA GLY A 170 -5.33 -2.81 5.99
C GLY A 170 -6.85 -2.67 6.20
N GLN A 171 -7.66 -3.48 5.50
CA GLN A 171 -9.12 -3.49 5.61
C GLN A 171 -9.63 -4.05 6.95
N ILE A 172 -8.77 -4.77 7.68
CA ILE A 172 -9.09 -5.32 9.01
C ILE A 172 -8.47 -4.41 10.09
N VAL A 173 -7.15 -4.23 10.01
CA VAL A 173 -6.35 -3.68 11.11
C VAL A 173 -6.74 -2.26 11.44
N HIS A 174 -6.80 -1.38 10.43
CA HIS A 174 -7.05 0.02 10.71
C HIS A 174 -8.47 0.32 11.19
N PRO A 175 -9.54 -0.12 10.49
CA PRO A 175 -10.90 0.09 10.99
C PRO A 175 -11.14 -0.62 12.31
N GLY A 176 -10.64 -1.85 12.49
CA GLY A 176 -10.84 -2.61 13.73
C GLY A 176 -10.17 -1.97 14.94
N ILE A 177 -8.92 -1.48 14.80
CA ILE A 177 -8.24 -0.74 15.87
C ILE A 177 -8.91 0.61 16.12
N MET A 178 -9.24 1.37 15.08
CA MET A 178 -9.91 2.67 15.24
C MET A 178 -11.25 2.52 15.98
N TYR A 179 -12.06 1.54 15.57
CA TYR A 179 -13.32 1.23 16.25
C TYR A 179 -13.07 0.82 17.70
N GLY A 180 -12.15 -0.13 17.93
CA GLY A 180 -11.81 -0.62 19.25
C GLY A 180 -11.33 0.47 20.22
N LEU A 181 -10.50 1.41 19.76
CA LEU A 181 -9.98 2.50 20.58
C LEU A 181 -11.02 3.58 20.89
N PHE A 182 -11.97 3.83 19.98
CA PHE A 182 -12.78 5.05 20.02
C PHE A 182 -14.29 4.86 20.06
N LYS A 183 -14.84 3.63 19.90
CA LYS A 183 -16.30 3.38 19.88
C LYS A 183 -17.07 3.96 21.07
N ASP A 184 -16.46 4.03 22.25
CA ASP A 184 -17.09 4.56 23.47
C ASP A 184 -16.61 5.99 23.82
N ASN A 185 -15.73 6.57 23.00
CA ASN A 185 -14.98 7.80 23.32
C ASN A 185 -14.78 8.73 22.11
N GLU A 186 -15.65 8.69 21.10
CA GLU A 186 -15.49 9.41 19.83
C GLU A 186 -15.29 10.94 20.00
N THR A 187 -15.88 11.52 21.03
CA THR A 187 -15.84 12.96 21.34
C THR A 187 -14.92 13.30 22.52
N LYS A 188 -14.24 12.29 23.10
CA LYS A 188 -13.32 12.51 24.21
C LYS A 188 -12.15 13.35 23.74
N ARG A 189 -11.85 14.41 24.48
CA ARG A 189 -10.66 15.23 24.27
C ARG A 189 -9.47 14.59 24.99
N TYR A 190 -8.34 14.49 24.29
CA TYR A 190 -7.10 13.93 24.78
C TYR A 190 -6.04 15.02 24.90
N LYS A 191 -5.23 14.99 25.95
CA LYS A 191 -3.92 15.66 25.94
C LYS A 191 -2.93 14.84 25.11
N LYS A 192 -1.84 15.45 24.69
CA LYS A 192 -0.83 14.79 23.84
C LYS A 192 -0.28 13.50 24.45
N GLU A 193 -0.07 13.50 25.77
CA GLU A 193 0.48 12.37 26.53
C GLU A 193 -0.55 11.26 26.76
N GLU A 194 -1.83 11.56 26.57
CA GLU A 194 -2.96 10.63 26.75
C GLU A 194 -3.38 9.97 25.43
N ILE A 195 -2.78 10.39 24.30
CA ILE A 195 -3.10 9.80 22.98
C ILE A 195 -2.71 8.32 23.02
N PRO A 196 -3.66 7.41 22.74
CA PRO A 196 -3.38 5.98 22.78
C PRO A 196 -2.36 5.60 21.71
N LEU A 197 -1.52 4.62 22.05
CA LEU A 197 -0.72 3.91 21.04
C LEU A 197 -1.68 3.14 20.12
N PHE A 198 -1.44 3.20 18.83
CA PHE A 198 -2.35 2.61 17.84
C PHE A 198 -2.28 1.08 17.87
N TYR A 199 -1.13 0.52 17.53
CA TYR A 199 -0.93 -0.92 17.49
C TYR A 199 -0.68 -1.50 18.89
N GLN A 200 0.14 -0.84 19.70
CA GLN A 200 0.45 -1.31 21.05
C GLN A 200 -0.70 -1.06 22.05
N GLY A 201 -1.74 -0.33 21.65
CA GLY A 201 -2.97 -0.16 22.42
C GLY A 201 -4.03 -1.23 22.14
N VAL A 202 -3.73 -2.24 21.32
CA VAL A 202 -4.63 -3.38 21.08
C VAL A 202 -4.84 -4.14 22.39
N THR A 203 -6.07 -4.11 22.89
CA THR A 203 -6.51 -4.91 24.04
C THR A 203 -7.04 -6.27 23.57
N LYS A 204 -7.26 -7.19 24.50
CA LYS A 204 -7.98 -8.47 24.23
C LYS A 204 -9.30 -8.28 23.48
N GLU A 205 -10.08 -7.26 23.80
CA GLU A 205 -11.35 -6.97 23.12
C GLU A 205 -11.11 -6.53 21.67
N ILE A 206 -10.15 -5.63 21.45
CA ILE A 206 -9.77 -5.18 20.10
C ILE A 206 -9.24 -6.36 19.28
N ALA A 207 -8.40 -7.21 19.88
CA ALA A 207 -7.89 -8.42 19.24
C ALA A 207 -9.04 -9.36 18.83
N GLN A 208 -10.05 -9.54 19.67
CA GLN A 208 -11.22 -10.36 19.31
C GLN A 208 -11.98 -9.78 18.11
N ILE A 209 -12.22 -8.46 18.06
CA ILE A 209 -12.85 -7.79 16.92
C ILE A 209 -12.05 -8.06 15.63
N LEU A 210 -10.72 -7.92 15.70
CA LEU A 210 -9.83 -8.15 14.56
C LEU A 210 -9.82 -9.63 14.12
N GLU A 211 -9.88 -10.58 15.05
CA GLU A 211 -9.98 -12.01 14.75
C GLU A 211 -11.32 -12.34 14.06
N GLU A 212 -12.42 -11.76 14.52
CA GLU A 212 -13.75 -11.95 13.91
C GLU A 212 -13.79 -11.40 12.48
N MET A 213 -13.30 -10.18 12.24
CA MET A 213 -13.17 -9.61 10.89
C MET A 213 -12.28 -10.48 9.98
N SER A 214 -11.15 -10.96 10.50
CA SER A 214 -10.28 -11.87 9.75
C SER A 214 -10.98 -13.19 9.41
N LYS A 215 -11.80 -13.72 10.33
CA LYS A 215 -12.51 -14.98 10.17
C LYS A 215 -13.58 -14.90 9.08
N GLU A 216 -14.27 -13.77 8.94
CA GLU A 216 -15.26 -13.56 7.87
C GLU A 216 -14.62 -13.73 6.48
N ILE A 217 -13.42 -13.17 6.27
CA ILE A 217 -12.68 -13.31 5.02
C ILE A 217 -12.25 -14.78 4.79
N LEU A 218 -11.83 -15.48 5.84
CA LEU A 218 -11.44 -16.89 5.73
C LEU A 218 -12.64 -17.79 5.41
N ILE A 219 -13.80 -17.54 6.01
CA ILE A 219 -15.04 -18.26 5.68
C ILE A 219 -15.37 -18.07 4.19
N LEU A 220 -15.33 -16.84 3.69
CA LEU A 220 -15.53 -16.55 2.27
C LEU A 220 -14.51 -17.29 1.39
N THR A 221 -13.24 -17.27 1.79
CA THR A 221 -12.15 -17.94 1.08
C THR A 221 -12.39 -19.46 0.96
N GLU A 222 -12.84 -20.10 2.03
CA GLU A 222 -13.15 -21.54 2.03
C GLU A 222 -14.38 -21.86 1.18
N GLU A 223 -15.41 -21.01 1.18
CA GLU A 223 -16.56 -21.19 0.29
C GLU A 223 -16.19 -21.01 -1.19
N LEU A 224 -15.27 -20.09 -1.51
CA LEU A 224 -14.75 -19.94 -2.87
C LEU A 224 -13.97 -21.17 -3.32
N LYS A 225 -13.09 -21.72 -2.48
CA LYS A 225 -12.33 -22.94 -2.78
C LYS A 225 -13.23 -24.16 -3.03
N LYS A 226 -14.34 -24.27 -2.29
CA LYS A 226 -15.33 -25.35 -2.51
C LYS A 226 -16.06 -25.23 -3.85
N ARG A 227 -16.25 -24.00 -4.33
CA ARG A 227 -17.02 -23.72 -5.56
C ARG A 227 -16.16 -23.72 -6.83
N TYR A 228 -14.88 -23.41 -6.70
CA TYR A 228 -13.95 -23.28 -7.82
C TYR A 228 -12.69 -24.10 -7.55
N GLU A 229 -12.57 -25.26 -8.19
CA GLU A 229 -11.46 -26.22 -7.92
C GLU A 229 -10.07 -25.66 -8.27
N ASP A 230 -9.99 -24.78 -9.27
CA ASP A 230 -8.71 -24.21 -9.76
C ASP A 230 -8.29 -22.91 -9.07
N ILE A 231 -9.04 -22.42 -8.07
CA ILE A 231 -8.73 -21.15 -7.41
C ILE A 231 -7.70 -21.34 -6.30
N ASP A 232 -6.49 -20.82 -6.52
CA ASP A 232 -5.48 -20.78 -5.47
C ASP A 232 -5.64 -19.53 -4.60
N LEU A 233 -6.08 -19.73 -3.36
CA LEU A 233 -6.18 -18.71 -2.32
C LEU A 233 -5.34 -19.06 -1.09
N THR A 234 -4.27 -19.83 -1.26
CA THR A 234 -3.40 -20.30 -0.16
C THR A 234 -2.69 -19.16 0.58
N ASN A 235 -2.47 -18.02 -0.08
CA ASN A 235 -1.86 -16.84 0.52
C ASN A 235 -2.86 -15.89 1.22
N VAL A 236 -4.14 -16.26 1.31
CA VAL A 236 -5.12 -15.56 2.16
C VAL A 236 -5.01 -16.12 3.57
N LEU A 237 -4.12 -15.51 4.36
CA LEU A 237 -3.79 -15.93 5.72
C LEU A 237 -4.74 -15.30 6.75
N SER A 238 -4.88 -15.94 7.92
CA SER A 238 -5.43 -15.24 9.08
C SER A 238 -4.57 -14.05 9.45
N LEU A 239 -5.15 -13.05 10.12
CA LEU A 239 -4.41 -11.87 10.56
C LEU A 239 -3.19 -12.21 11.44
N LYS A 240 -3.34 -13.21 12.33
CA LYS A 240 -2.24 -13.66 13.20
C LYS A 240 -1.12 -14.32 12.40
N GLU A 241 -1.44 -15.22 11.47
CA GLU A 241 -0.45 -15.87 10.59
C GLU A 241 0.27 -14.84 9.73
N TRP A 242 -0.45 -13.86 9.19
CA TRP A 242 0.14 -12.78 8.42
C TRP A 242 1.12 -11.93 9.27
N LEU A 243 0.76 -11.57 10.50
CA LEU A 243 1.65 -10.84 11.40
C LEU A 243 2.92 -11.64 11.71
N ILE A 244 2.78 -12.91 12.05
CA ILE A 244 3.93 -13.79 12.34
C ILE A 244 4.82 -13.96 11.11
N THR A 245 4.23 -14.08 9.91
CA THR A 245 4.99 -14.21 8.66
C THR A 245 5.70 -12.91 8.32
N SER A 246 5.04 -11.77 8.48
CA SER A 246 5.55 -10.45 8.08
C SER A 246 6.52 -9.82 9.07
N TYR A 247 6.40 -10.15 10.36
CA TYR A 247 7.15 -9.53 11.47
C TYR A 247 7.81 -10.57 12.37
N LYS A 248 8.19 -11.73 11.81
CA LYS A 248 8.70 -12.90 12.57
C LYS A 248 9.75 -12.54 13.61
N ASN A 249 10.70 -11.68 13.25
CA ASN A 249 11.83 -11.29 14.07
C ASN A 249 11.55 -10.06 14.96
N SER A 250 10.42 -9.38 14.75
CA SER A 250 10.02 -8.18 15.47
C SER A 250 9.02 -8.45 16.60
N ILE A 251 8.39 -9.63 16.63
CA ILE A 251 7.39 -10.03 17.62
C ILE A 251 8.02 -10.93 18.68
N GLU A 252 7.99 -10.50 19.94
CA GLU A 252 8.51 -11.26 21.09
C GLU A 252 7.57 -12.38 21.53
N ASP A 253 6.27 -12.09 21.72
CA ASP A 253 5.26 -13.07 22.13
C ASP A 253 4.22 -13.30 21.01
N LYS A 254 4.10 -14.57 20.60
CA LYS A 254 3.25 -15.04 19.51
C LYS A 254 2.05 -15.86 20.01
N SER A 255 1.80 -15.88 21.32
CA SER A 255 0.77 -16.70 21.97
C SER A 255 -0.64 -16.33 21.52
N THR A 256 -0.95 -15.04 21.40
CA THR A 256 -2.27 -14.50 21.02
C THR A 256 -2.14 -13.42 19.95
N LEU A 257 -3.25 -13.03 19.30
CA LEU A 257 -3.20 -11.89 18.37
C LEU A 257 -2.85 -10.58 19.09
N GLU A 258 -3.40 -10.36 20.29
CA GLU A 258 -3.09 -9.22 21.16
C GLU A 258 -1.58 -9.09 21.41
N THR A 259 -0.95 -10.16 21.89
CA THR A 259 0.49 -10.18 22.20
C THR A 259 1.34 -9.99 20.94
N CYS A 260 0.90 -10.50 19.78
CA CYS A 260 1.54 -10.24 18.50
C CYS A 260 1.58 -8.74 18.14
N PHE A 261 0.55 -7.96 18.48
CA PHE A 261 0.55 -6.52 18.25
C PHE A 261 1.36 -5.76 19.28
N VAL A 262 1.13 -6.05 20.57
CA VAL A 262 1.72 -5.31 21.69
C VAL A 262 3.24 -5.46 21.73
N THR A 263 3.74 -6.66 21.43
CA THR A 263 5.17 -6.98 21.51
C THR A 263 5.92 -6.83 20.18
N ASN A 264 5.27 -6.26 19.16
CA ASN A 264 5.93 -5.99 17.87
C ASN A 264 6.75 -4.69 17.94
N CYS A 265 8.08 -4.81 17.98
CA CYS A 265 8.97 -3.65 18.06
C CYS A 265 8.89 -2.74 16.81
N ALA A 266 8.44 -3.26 15.66
CA ALA A 266 8.24 -2.45 14.45
C ALA A 266 7.08 -1.44 14.58
N TYR A 267 6.21 -1.60 15.59
CA TYR A 267 5.09 -0.71 15.85
C TYR A 267 5.31 0.24 17.03
N GLN A 268 6.51 0.26 17.59
CA GLN A 268 6.81 0.98 18.82
C GLN A 268 6.58 2.49 18.67
N GLY A 269 5.79 3.06 19.59
CA GLY A 269 5.57 4.51 19.68
C GLY A 269 4.66 5.12 18.61
N LEU A 270 3.99 4.30 17.80
CA LEU A 270 3.02 4.79 16.82
C LEU A 270 1.69 5.13 17.52
N CYS A 271 1.37 6.41 17.60
CA CYS A 271 0.13 6.90 18.19
C CYS A 271 -1.06 6.84 17.22
N ALA A 272 -2.27 6.79 17.77
CA ALA A 272 -3.49 6.88 16.99
C ALA A 272 -3.59 8.20 16.19
N PRO A 273 -4.27 8.21 15.04
CA PRO A 273 -4.48 9.40 14.25
C PRO A 273 -5.39 10.40 14.99
N MET A 274 -4.84 11.56 15.33
CA MET A 274 -5.55 12.62 16.05
C MET A 274 -5.41 13.95 15.34
N ARG A 275 -6.43 14.81 15.47
CA ARG A 275 -6.37 16.22 15.07
C ARG A 275 -6.37 17.12 16.29
N GLU A 276 -5.50 18.13 16.27
CA GLU A 276 -5.54 19.18 17.28
C GLU A 276 -6.75 20.07 17.03
N VAL A 277 -7.49 20.38 18.10
CA VAL A 277 -8.67 21.25 18.04
C VAL A 277 -8.42 22.58 18.72
N GLU A 278 -8.02 22.59 19.99
CA GLU A 278 -7.81 23.81 20.79
C GLU A 278 -6.76 23.56 21.88
N ASN A 279 -5.82 24.48 22.05
CA ASN A 279 -4.90 24.54 23.20
C ASN A 279 -4.21 23.20 23.55
N GLY A 280 -3.71 22.45 22.56
CA GLY A 280 -3.07 21.15 22.79
C GLY A 280 -4.04 20.01 23.18
N CYS A 281 -5.36 20.20 22.99
CA CYS A 281 -6.34 19.14 23.03
C CYS A 281 -6.54 18.51 21.65
N PHE A 282 -6.68 17.19 21.65
CA PHE A 282 -6.79 16.36 20.46
C PHE A 282 -8.12 15.60 20.45
N LEU A 283 -8.68 15.41 19.26
CA LEU A 283 -9.80 14.50 19.00
C LEU A 283 -9.35 13.41 18.01
N PRO A 284 -9.96 12.21 18.02
CA PRO A 284 -9.76 11.23 16.98
C PRO A 284 -10.01 11.83 15.60
N ASP A 285 -9.09 11.59 14.67
CA ASP A 285 -9.23 12.06 13.30
C ASP A 285 -9.77 10.95 12.41
N PHE A 286 -11.10 10.92 12.29
CA PHE A 286 -11.81 10.00 11.41
C PHE A 286 -11.72 10.38 9.92
N GLN A 287 -11.09 11.51 9.57
CA GLN A 287 -10.87 11.92 8.18
C GLN A 287 -9.48 11.51 7.66
N LEU A 288 -8.56 11.10 8.55
CA LEU A 288 -7.28 10.56 8.13
C LEU A 288 -7.47 9.25 7.36
N ARG A 289 -6.67 9.07 6.31
CA ARG A 289 -6.66 7.91 5.41
C ARG A 289 -6.00 6.69 6.08
N CYS A 290 -6.45 6.38 7.28
CA CYS A 290 -6.22 5.09 7.91
C CYS A 290 -7.25 4.06 7.40
N LEU A 291 -8.35 4.51 6.78
CA LEU A 291 -9.34 3.71 6.07
C LEU A 291 -8.94 3.46 4.61
#